data_AF-A0A1S9M7H1-F1
#
_entry.id   AF-A0A1S9M7H1-F1
#
_cell.length_a   1.000
_cell.length_b   1.000
_cell.length_c   1.000
_cell.angle_alpha   90.00
_cell.angle_beta   90.00
_cell.angle_gamma   90.00
#
_symmetry.space_group_name_H-M   'P 1'
#
loop_
_entity.id
_entity.type
_entity.pdbx_description
1 polymer ?
#
loop_
_entity_poly.entity_id
_entity_poly.type
_entity_poly.pdbx_seq_one_letter_code
_entity_poly.pdbx_strand_id
1 'polypeptide(L)'
;MSGRLALQVVAIDPSAAFRKALRMWLPRTAVAVGHFRLISLANQSVTETPQNLSQQAKGRRDRAVDKAWAHRALLLRHADTLT
;
A
#
# COMPACT_ATOMS: atom_id res chain seq x y z
N MET A 1 31.63 -19.51 20.95
CA MET A 1 30.31 -19.68 20.31
C MET A 1 29.88 -18.33 19.74
N SER A 2 30.01 -18.12 18.42
CA SER A 2 29.66 -16.83 17.81
C SER A 2 28.25 -16.90 17.22
N GLY A 3 27.25 -16.49 18.01
CA GLY A 3 25.85 -16.48 17.61
C GLY A 3 25.56 -15.41 16.55
N ARG A 4 25.66 -15.77 15.27
CA ARG A 4 24.96 -15.03 14.21
C ARG A 4 23.69 -15.81 13.88
N LEU A 5 22.55 -15.28 14.29
CA LEU A 5 21.25 -15.77 13.82
C LEU A 5 21.22 -15.64 12.29
N ALA A 6 21.09 -16.75 11.58
CA ALA A 6 20.90 -16.74 10.14
C ALA A 6 19.50 -16.16 9.84
N LEU A 7 19.44 -15.10 9.03
CA LEU A 7 18.18 -14.57 8.55
C LEU A 7 17.50 -15.62 7.67
N GLN A 8 16.32 -16.07 8.09
CA GLN A 8 15.54 -17.09 7.38
C GLN A 8 14.63 -16.49 6.32
N VAL A 9 14.03 -15.33 6.59
CA VAL A 9 13.09 -14.64 5.69
C VAL A 9 13.35 -13.13 5.69
N VAL A 10 13.32 -12.51 4.50
CA VAL A 10 13.22 -11.06 4.33
C VAL A 10 11.96 -10.73 3.55
N ALA A 11 11.11 -9.86 4.09
CA ALA A 11 10.03 -9.23 3.34
C ALA A 11 10.53 -7.89 2.76
N ILE A 12 10.41 -7.69 1.45
CA ILE A 12 10.81 -6.45 0.77
C ILE A 12 9.72 -5.92 -0.14
N ASP A 13 9.73 -4.61 -0.36
CA ASP A 13 8.96 -4.01 -1.44
C ASP A 13 9.43 -4.55 -2.81
N PRO A 14 8.52 -4.68 -3.79
CA PRO A 14 8.88 -5.14 -5.12
C PRO A 14 9.83 -4.14 -5.80
N SER A 15 11.12 -4.46 -5.78
CA SER A 15 12.19 -3.66 -6.38
C SER A 15 13.30 -4.55 -6.93
N ALA A 16 13.65 -4.32 -8.20
CA ALA A 16 14.70 -5.06 -8.88
C ALA A 16 16.08 -4.85 -8.21
N ALA A 17 16.35 -3.65 -7.68
CA ALA A 17 17.60 -3.32 -7.01
C ALA A 17 17.77 -4.13 -5.72
N PHE A 18 16.73 -4.21 -4.88
CA PHE A 18 16.77 -5.01 -3.65
C PHE A 18 16.87 -6.50 -3.95
N ARG A 19 16.16 -6.99 -4.97
CA ARG A 19 16.28 -8.40 -5.39
C ARG A 19 17.71 -8.80 -5.77
N LYS A 20 18.44 -7.93 -6.47
CA LYS A 20 19.85 -8.17 -6.82
C LYS A 20 20.74 -8.19 -5.58
N ALA A 21 20.59 -7.22 -4.68
CA ALA A 21 21.36 -7.14 -3.44
C ALA A 21 21.15 -8.37 -2.54
N LEU A 22 19.90 -8.81 -2.35
CA LEU A 22 19.59 -10.00 -1.54
C LEU A 22 20.21 -11.27 -2.11
N ARG A 23 20.21 -11.44 -3.44
CA ARG A 23 20.89 -12.58 -4.07
C ARG A 23 22.40 -12.61 -3.84
N MET A 24 23.04 -11.44 -3.79
CA MET A 24 24.50 -11.35 -3.58
C MET A 24 24.89 -11.58 -2.12
N TRP A 25 24.14 -11.01 -1.17
CA TRP A 25 24.55 -10.96 0.24
C TRP A 25 23.80 -11.93 1.16
N LEU A 26 22.61 -12.39 0.76
CA LEU A 26 21.73 -13.28 1.54
C LEU A 26 21.21 -14.46 0.68
N PRO A 27 22.09 -15.26 0.04
CA PRO A 27 21.69 -16.27 -0.93
C PRO A 27 20.87 -17.43 -0.35
N ARG A 28 20.91 -17.63 0.98
CA ARG A 28 20.18 -18.70 1.70
C ARG A 28 18.90 -18.22 2.36
N THR A 29 18.55 -16.95 2.21
CA THR A 29 17.38 -16.36 2.87
C THR A 29 16.19 -16.37 1.91
N ALA A 30 15.02 -16.81 2.40
CA ALA A 30 13.79 -16.72 1.63
C ALA A 30 13.38 -15.25 1.45
N VAL A 31 12.93 -14.89 0.26
CA VAL A 31 12.50 -13.52 -0.06
C VAL A 31 10.99 -13.52 -0.26
N ALA A 32 10.28 -12.80 0.60
CA ALA A 32 8.86 -12.50 0.46
C ALA A 32 8.67 -11.09 -0.10
N VAL A 33 7.65 -10.90 -0.93
CA VAL A 33 7.22 -9.56 -1.34
C VAL A 33 6.27 -9.01 -0.28
N GLY A 34 6.62 -7.87 0.29
CA GLY A 34 5.79 -7.14 1.25
C GLY A 34 4.57 -6.53 0.53
N HIS A 35 3.38 -7.05 0.81
CA HIS A 35 2.13 -6.54 0.23
C HIS A 35 1.72 -5.19 0.82
N PHE A 36 2.23 -4.84 2.01
CA PHE A 36 1.83 -3.65 2.75
C PHE A 36 2.00 -2.36 1.95
N ARG A 37 3.15 -2.16 1.27
CA ARG A 37 3.38 -0.92 0.52
C ARG A 37 2.48 -0.82 -0.72
N LEU A 38 2.24 -1.93 -1.40
CA LEU A 38 1.31 -1.98 -2.54
C LEU A 38 -0.11 -1.62 -2.10
N ILE A 39 -0.58 -2.22 -1.00
CA ILE A 39 -1.90 -1.93 -0.42
C ILE A 39 -1.98 -0.46 0.02
N SER A 40 -0.93 0.04 0.67
CA SER A 40 -0.83 1.45 1.08
C SER A 40 -0.92 2.41 -0.12
N LEU A 41 -0.19 2.14 -1.20
CA LEU A 41 -0.23 2.92 -2.44
C LEU A 41 -1.60 2.87 -3.12
N ALA A 42 -2.24 1.69 -3.15
CA ALA A 42 -3.58 1.53 -3.69
C ALA A 42 -4.63 2.31 -2.86
N ASN A 43 -4.57 2.24 -1.54
CA ASN A 43 -5.47 3.00 -0.66
C ASN A 43 -5.27 4.52 -0.82
N GLN A 44 -4.02 4.94 -1.01
CA GLN A 44 -3.68 6.33 -1.30
C GLN A 44 -4.30 6.77 -2.65
N SER A 45 -4.14 5.98 -3.71
CA SER A 45 -4.65 6.34 -5.04
C SER A 45 -6.18 6.41 -5.10
N VAL A 46 -6.88 5.50 -4.40
CA VAL A 46 -8.34 5.50 -4.25
C VAL A 46 -8.85 6.76 -3.53
N THR A 47 -8.01 7.39 -2.71
CA THR A 47 -8.35 8.65 -2.03
C THR A 47 -7.98 9.88 -2.86
N GLU A 48 -6.78 9.91 -3.43
CA GLU A 48 -6.25 11.08 -4.13
C GLU A 48 -6.89 11.31 -5.50
N THR A 49 -7.16 10.24 -6.26
CA THR A 49 -7.70 10.37 -7.62
C THR A 49 -9.07 11.07 -7.63
N PRO A 50 -10.06 10.65 -6.82
CA PRO A 50 -11.34 11.35 -6.76
C PRO A 50 -11.22 12.77 -6.19
N GLN A 51 -10.34 12.98 -5.22
CA GLN A 51 -10.09 14.32 -4.67
C GLN A 51 -9.55 15.28 -5.72
N ASN A 52 -8.57 14.84 -6.53
CA ASN A 52 -7.99 15.65 -7.60
C ASN A 52 -9.03 15.95 -8.69
N LEU A 53 -9.84 14.96 -9.08
CA LEU A 53 -10.94 15.15 -10.03
C LEU A 53 -11.98 16.16 -9.50
N SER A 54 -12.35 16.06 -8.22
CA SER A 54 -13.27 17.00 -7.57
C SER A 54 -12.72 18.43 -7.57
N GLN A 55 -11.43 18.59 -7.23
CA GLN A 55 -10.74 19.89 -7.31
C GLN A 55 -10.70 20.45 -8.74
N GLN A 56 -10.39 19.62 -9.74
CA GLN A 56 -10.35 20.03 -11.15
C GLN A 56 -11.73 20.41 -11.69
N ALA A 57 -12.77 19.63 -11.36
CA ALA A 57 -14.11 19.83 -11.89
C ALA A 57 -14.92 20.91 -11.15
N LYS A 58 -14.69 21.09 -9.85
CA LYS A 58 -15.52 21.94 -8.98
C LYS A 58 -14.76 23.06 -8.27
N GLY A 59 -13.42 23.07 -8.32
CA GLY A 59 -12.58 24.01 -7.57
C GLY A 59 -12.64 23.81 -6.04
N ARG A 60 -13.28 22.73 -5.56
CA ARG A 60 -13.43 22.40 -4.13
C ARG A 60 -13.51 20.90 -3.93
N ARG A 61 -13.20 20.45 -2.70
CA ARG A 61 -13.40 19.07 -2.25
C ARG A 61 -14.89 18.70 -2.26
N ASP A 62 -15.17 17.41 -2.48
CA ASP A 62 -16.52 16.85 -2.33
C ASP A 62 -17.00 16.95 -0.88
N ARG A 63 -18.29 17.28 -0.72
CA ARG A 63 -19.02 17.44 0.55
C ARG A 63 -20.13 16.41 0.65
N ALA A 64 -20.77 16.30 1.81
CA ALA A 64 -21.88 15.35 2.04
C ALA A 64 -23.04 15.47 1.03
N VAL A 65 -23.26 16.65 0.46
CA VAL A 65 -24.28 16.89 -0.58
C VAL A 65 -23.89 16.37 -1.97
N ASP A 66 -22.61 16.08 -2.21
CA ASP A 66 -22.10 15.61 -3.49
C ASP A 66 -22.26 14.08 -3.61
N LYS A 67 -22.86 13.59 -4.71
CA LYS A 67 -23.04 12.14 -4.94
C LYS A 67 -21.74 11.32 -4.84
N ALA A 68 -20.62 11.91 -5.26
CA ALA A 68 -19.29 11.31 -5.16
C ALA A 68 -18.86 11.05 -3.69
N TRP A 69 -19.29 11.89 -2.74
CA TRP A 69 -19.03 11.68 -1.32
C TRP A 69 -19.80 10.45 -0.79
N ALA A 70 -21.06 10.28 -1.21
CA ALA A 70 -21.86 9.11 -0.83
C ALA A 70 -21.22 7.80 -1.33
N HIS A 71 -20.70 7.77 -2.56
CA HIS A 71 -19.98 6.61 -3.08
C HIS A 71 -18.68 6.33 -2.30
N ARG A 72 -17.94 7.37 -1.91
CA ARG A 72 -16.75 7.21 -1.06
C ARG A 72 -17.09 6.61 0.31
N ALA A 73 -18.20 7.02 0.92
CA ALA A 73 -18.63 6.48 2.21
C ALA A 73 -18.90 4.96 2.15
N LEU A 74 -19.38 4.44 1.02
CA LEU A 74 -19.57 3.00 0.82
C LEU A 74 -18.25 2.21 0.83
N LEU A 75 -17.17 2.78 0.28
CA LEU A 75 -15.85 2.14 0.26
C LEU A 75 -15.24 2.05 1.67
N LEU A 76 -15.57 2.98 2.56
CA LEU A 76 -15.09 2.98 3.95
C LEU A 76 -15.85 1.98 4.81
N ARG A 77 -17.12 1.70 4.49
CA ARG A 77 -17.99 0.81 5.28
C ARG A 77 -17.48 -0.63 5.37
N HIS A 78 -16.71 -1.10 4.39
CA HIS A 78 -16.17 -2.46 4.40
C HIS A 78 -15.11 -2.66 5.49
N ALA A 79 -14.45 -1.59 5.96
CA ALA A 79 -13.52 -1.65 7.09
C ALA A 79 -14.26 -1.85 8.42
N ASP A 80 -15.50 -1.36 8.55
CA ASP A 80 -16.29 -1.45 9.78
C ASP A 80 -16.87 -2.85 10.04
N THR A 81 -16.83 -3.75 9.05
CA THR A 81 -17.39 -5.11 9.12
C THR A 81 -16.34 -6.22 9.24
N LEU A 82 -15.06 -5.88 9.42
CA LEU A 82 -13.99 -6.84 9.67
C LEU A 82 -13.90 -7.10 11.18
N THR A 83 -14.81 -7.92 11.71
CA THR A 83 -14.76 -8.49 13.08
C THR A 83 -13.94 -9.77 13.14
#